data_AF-A0A8H7M183-F1
#
_entry.id   AF-A0A8H7M183-F1
#
_cell.length_a   1.000
_cell.length_b   1.000
_cell.length_c   1.000
_cell.angle_alpha   90.00
_cell.angle_beta   90.00
_cell.angle_gamma   90.00
#
_symmetry.space_group_name_H-M   'P 1'
#
loop_
_entity.id
_entity.type
_entity.pdbx_description
1 polymer ?
#
loop_
_entity_poly.entity_id
_entity_poly.type
_entity_poly.pdbx_seq_one_letter_code
_entity_poly.pdbx_strand_id
1 'polypeptide(L)' 'MGEPADLENSIKCHCRALAHTPDGHPCLPRRYADLGASYTHQYRRTGDPADLEKSIEHHSHALDLTPDGHPDLPDGMLI' A
#
# COMPACT_ATOMS: atom_id res chain seq x y z
N MET A 1 6.11 -15.53 -16.66
CA MET A 1 7.01 -14.39 -16.46
C MET A 1 6.10 -13.18 -16.27
N GLY A 2 5.95 -12.66 -15.06
CA GLY A 2 5.04 -11.54 -14.81
C GLY A 2 5.61 -10.27 -15.45
N GLU A 3 4.93 -9.74 -16.46
CA GLU A 3 5.41 -8.57 -17.17
C GLU A 3 5.53 -7.38 -16.20
N PRO A 4 6.56 -6.53 -16.32
CA PRO A 4 6.67 -5.31 -15.53
C PRO A 4 5.42 -4.42 -15.65
N ALA A 5 4.74 -4.47 -16.81
CA ALA A 5 3.50 -3.75 -17.06
C ALA A 5 2.34 -4.14 -16.12
N ASP A 6 2.31 -5.38 -15.61
CA ASP A 6 1.23 -5.86 -14.74
C ASP A 6 1.29 -5.20 -13.35
N LEU A 7 2.51 -4.98 -12.86
CA LEU A 7 2.77 -4.34 -11.57
C LEU A 7 2.47 -2.83 -11.63
N GLU A 8 2.90 -2.18 -12.71
CA GLU A 8 2.62 -0.77 -12.96
C GLU A 8 1.10 -0.53 -13.11
N ASN A 9 0.39 -1.47 -13.74
CA ASN A 9 -1.07 -1.43 -13.86
C ASN A 9 -1.76 -1.67 -12.51
N SER A 10 -1.23 -2.56 -11.66
CA SER A 10 -1.71 -2.76 -10.29
C SER A 10 -1.60 -1.47 -9.49
N ILE A 11 -0.42 -0.83 -9.46
CA ILE A 11 -0.20 0.45 -8.76
C ILE A 11 -1.18 1.51 -9.26
N LYS A 12 -1.35 1.63 -10.58
CA LYS A 12 -2.29 2.58 -11.18
C LYS A 12 -3.75 2.31 -10.79
N CYS A 13 -4.16 1.04 -10.71
CA CYS A 13 -5.48 0.64 -10.25
C CYS A 13 -5.70 1.01 -8.77
N HIS A 14 -4.71 0.74 -7.91
CA HIS A 14 -4.79 1.09 -6.49
C HIS A 14 -4.82 2.61 -6.27
N CYS A 15 -4.01 3.40 -7.00
CA CYS A 15 -4.04 4.86 -6.94
C CYS A 15 -5.41 5.44 -7.35
N ARG A 16 -6.03 4.89 -8.41
CA ARG A 16 -7.39 5.30 -8.80
C ARG A 16 -8.41 4.95 -7.72
N ALA A 17 -8.31 3.76 -7.14
CA ALA A 17 -9.19 3.36 -6.05
C ALA A 17 -9.06 4.30 -4.85
N LEU A 18 -7.84 4.69 -4.47
CA LEU A 18 -7.61 5.69 -3.42
C LEU A 18 -8.24 7.04 -3.76
N ALA A 19 -8.04 7.56 -4.97
CA ALA A 19 -8.60 8.84 -5.40
C ALA A 19 -10.14 8.89 -5.37
N HIS A 20 -10.81 7.73 -5.44
CA HIS A 20 -12.27 7.61 -5.35
C HIS A 20 -12.77 7.18 -3.96
N THR A 21 -11.87 6.86 -3.03
CA THR A 21 -12.24 6.48 -1.68
C THR A 21 -12.29 7.75 -0.81
N PRO A 22 -13.45 8.11 -0.24
CA PRO A 22 -13.55 9.29 0.60
C PRO A 22 -12.74 9.11 1.90
N ASP A 23 -12.27 10.24 2.45
CA ASP A 23 -11.56 10.30 3.71
C ASP A 23 -12.43 9.71 4.85
N GLY A 24 -11.84 8.86 5.70
CA GLY A 24 -12.55 8.13 6.75
C GLY A 24 -13.31 6.87 6.31
N HIS A 25 -13.20 6.45 5.04
CA HIS A 25 -13.76 5.16 4.61
C HIS A 25 -13.01 3.98 5.26
N PRO A 26 -13.71 2.96 5.81
CA PRO A 26 -13.07 1.86 6.56
C PRO A 26 -12.10 1.02 5.73
N CYS A 27 -12.25 1.02 4.39
CA CYS A 27 -11.32 0.31 3.50
C CYS A 27 -10.10 1.14 3.07
N LEU A 28 -10.01 2.42 3.46
CA LEU A 28 -8.91 3.31 3.08
C LEU A 28 -7.55 2.81 3.59
N PRO A 29 -7.41 2.35 4.86
CA PRO A 29 -6.17 1.73 5.34
C PRO A 29 -5.71 0.55 4.48
N ARG A 30 -6.65 -0.34 4.13
CA ARG A 30 -6.35 -1.51 3.30
C ARG A 30 -5.85 -1.11 1.91
N ARG A 31 -6.43 -0.06 1.32
CA ARG A 31 -6.01 0.45 0.00
C ARG A 31 -4.58 1.00 0.02
N TYR A 32 -4.19 1.67 1.10
CA TYR A 32 -2.83 2.13 1.31
C TYR A 32 -1.85 0.96 1.53
N ALA A 33 -2.23 -0.05 2.33
CA ALA A 33 -1.41 -1.26 2.53
C ALA A 33 -1.19 -2.04 1.21
N ASP A 34 -2.24 -2.20 0.40
CA ASP A 34 -2.14 -2.86 -0.91
C ASP A 34 -1.15 -2.12 -1.84
N LEU A 35 -1.16 -0.78 -1.81
CA LEU A 35 -0.22 0.06 -2.56
C LEU A 35 1.21 -0.10 -2.07
N GLY A 36 1.39 -0.08 -0.75
CA GLY A 36 2.68 -0.33 -0.11
C GLY A 36 3.25 -1.68 -0.52
N ALA A 37 2.45 -2.74 -0.51
CA ALA A 37 2.85 -4.07 -0.94
C ALA A 37 3.28 -4.13 -2.41
N SER A 38 2.55 -3.46 -3.31
CA SER A 38 2.91 -3.38 -4.73
C SER A 38 4.27 -2.70 -4.94
N TYR A 39 4.57 -1.63 -4.21
CA TYR A 39 5.89 -0.98 -4.25
C TYR A 39 7.00 -1.85 -3.65
N THR A 40 6.74 -2.61 -2.59
CA THR A 40 7.70 -3.61 -2.07
C THR A 40 8.00 -4.67 -3.13
N HIS A 41 6.98 -5.17 -3.84
CA HIS A 41 7.19 -6.10 -4.95
C HIS A 41 8.00 -5.47 -6.09
N GLN A 42 7.79 -4.18 -6.37
CA GLN A 42 8.57 -3.47 -7.37
C GLN A 42 10.04 -3.34 -6.95
N TYR A 43 10.31 -2.91 -5.72
CA TYR A 43 11.65 -2.87 -5.13
C TYR A 43 12.36 -4.23 -5.22
N ARG A 44 11.68 -5.33 -4.92
CA ARG A 44 12.27 -6.68 -5.02
C ARG A 44 12.67 -7.06 -6.46
N ARG A 45 12.08 -6.41 -7.47
CA ARG A 45 12.40 -6.63 -8.89
C ARG A 45 13.43 -5.64 -9.42
N THR A 46 13.30 -4.36 -9.06
CA THR A 46 14.11 -3.25 -9.60
C THR A 46 15.37 -3.01 -8.77
N GLY A 47 15.31 -3.30 -7.46
CA GLY A 47 16.31 -2.90 -6.48
C GLY A 47 16.33 -1.40 -6.21
N ASP A 48 15.35 -0.64 -6.71
CA ASP A 48 15.32 0.82 -6.62
C ASP A 48 14.85 1.28 -5.22
N PRO A 49 15.70 1.95 -4.44
CA PRO A 49 15.31 2.44 -3.11
C PRO A 49 14.12 3.42 -3.16
N ALA A 50 13.87 4.11 -4.28
CA ALA A 50 12.70 4.98 -4.41
C ALA A 50 11.37 4.20 -4.36
N ASP A 51 11.36 2.94 -4.80
CA ASP A 51 10.20 2.06 -4.65
C ASP A 51 10.02 1.66 -3.17
N LEU A 52 11.12 1.47 -2.43
CA LEU A 52 11.07 1.17 -1.00
C LEU A 52 10.55 2.36 -0.18
N GLU A 53 10.99 3.58 -0.49
CA GLU A 53 10.51 4.81 0.16
C GLU A 53 8.99 4.98 0.00
N LYS A 54 8.47 4.82 -1.23
CA LYS A 54 7.02 4.85 -1.50
C LYS A 54 6.27 3.76 -0.77
N SER A 55 6.86 2.56 -0.67
CA SER A 55 6.27 1.47 0.08
C SER A 55 6.07 1.84 1.55
N ILE A 56 7.11 2.42 2.18
CA ILE A 56 7.06 2.83 3.59
C ILE A 56 6.05 3.96 3.80
N GLU A 57 6.03 4.96 2.91
CA GLU A 57 5.07 6.08 2.96
C GLU A 57 3.63 5.57 2.96
N HIS A 58 3.29 4.67 2.04
CA HIS A 58 1.93 4.14 1.96
C HIS A 58 1.55 3.22 3.13
N HIS A 59 2.47 2.39 3.64
CA HIS A 59 2.19 1.61 4.85
C HIS A 59 2.01 2.52 6.07
N SER A 60 2.77 3.61 6.17
CA SER A 60 2.63 4.58 7.26
C SER A 60 1.25 5.25 7.21
N HIS A 61 0.81 5.70 6.04
CA HIS A 61 -0.54 6.23 5.88
C HIS A 61 -1.65 5.21 6.21
N ALA A 62 -1.45 3.92 5.91
CA ALA A 62 -2.39 2.89 6.34
C ALA A 62 -2.52 2.82 7.87
N LEU A 63 -1.39 2.95 8.59
CA LEU A 63 -1.35 2.95 10.05
C LEU A 63 -1.99 4.21 10.64
N ASP A 64 -1.66 5.40 10.14
CA ASP A 64 -2.27 6.68 10.57
C ASP A 64 -3.80 6.67 10.44
N LEU A 65 -4.32 5.97 9.42
CA LEU A 65 -5.74 5.87 9.15
C LEU A 65 -6.46 4.75 9.93
N THR A 66 -5.70 3.86 10.60
CA THR A 66 -6.29 2.81 11.43
C THR A 66 -6.20 3.24 12.89
N PRO A 67 -7.28 3.78 13.49
CA PRO A 67 -7.24 4.15 14.90
C PRO A 67 -6.96 2.89 15.75
N ASP A 68 -6.03 3.01 16.69
CA ASP A 68 -5.68 2.00 17.70
C ASP A 68 -6.96 1.42 18.32
N GLY A 69 -7.39 0.26 17.83
CA GLY A 69 -8.67 -0.34 18.24
C GLY A 69 -9.43 -1.08 17.15
N HIS A 70 -8.95 -1.13 15.91
CA HIS A 70 -9.59 -1.96 14.88
C HIS A 70 -9.14 -3.44 15.01
N PRO A 71 -10.04 -4.39 15.30
CA PRO A 71 -9.73 -5.82 15.48
C PRO A 71 -9.29 -6.56 14.20
N ASP A 72 -9.14 -5.84 13.08
CA ASP A 72 -8.70 -6.37 11.78
C ASP A 72 -7.20 -6.11 11.51
N LEU A 73 -6.48 -5.47 12.44
CA LEU A 73 -5.02 -5.38 12.37
C LEU A 73 -4.42 -6.74 12.78
N PRO A 74 -3.73 -7.47 11.89
CA PRO A 74 -2.93 -8.60 12.33
C PRO A 74 -1.81 -8.08 13.23
N ASP A 75 -1.61 -8.72 14.39
CA ASP A 75 -0.59 -8.47 15.42
C ASP A 75 0.88 -8.39 14.94
N GLY A 76 1.14 -8.41 13.63
CA GLY A 76 2.48 -8.46 13.04
C GLY A 76 3.01 -7.16 12.44
N MET A 77 2.26 -6.06 12.46
CA MET A 77 2.69 -4.78 11.84
C MET A 77 2.96 -3.68 12.87
N LEU A 78 3.62 -4.06 13.97
CA LEU A 78 4.21 -3.15 14.95
C LEU A 78 5.65 -3.58 15.20
N ILE A 79 6.56 -3.14 14.33
CA ILE A 79 8.01 -3.15 14.55
C ILE A 79 8.66 -2.00 13.80
#